data_AF-A0A926VW77-F1
#
_entry.id   AF-A0A926VW77-F1
#
_cell.length_a   1.000
_cell.length_b   1.000
_cell.length_c   1.000
_cell.angle_alpha   90.00
_cell.angle_beta   90.00
_cell.angle_gamma   90.00
#
_symmetry.space_group_name_H-M   'P 1'
#
loop_
_entity.id
_entity.type
_entity.pdbx_description
1 polymer ?
#
loop_
_entity_poly.entity_id
_entity_poly.type
_entity_poly.pdbx_seq_one_letter_code
_entity_poly.pdbx_strand_id
1 'polypeptide(L)' 'MNSTEATLRDEIRELAEEAFHQKLISGHGDGPDINEYQIVYQGKPRHLPLEQARFFLTNLLYRSRIH' A
#
# COMPACT_ATOMS: atom_id res chain seq x y z
N MET A 1 8.76 2.29 16.43
CA MET A 1 7.43 1.80 16.02
C MET A 1 6.59 1.69 17.26
N ASN A 2 5.55 2.52 17.37
CA ASN A 2 4.52 2.30 18.39
C ASN A 2 3.55 1.21 17.90
N SER A 3 2.74 0.65 18.81
CA SER A 3 1.82 -0.44 18.48
C SER A 3 0.82 -0.05 17.37
N THR A 4 0.44 1.22 17.29
CA THR A 4 -0.49 1.76 16.30
C THR A 4 0.10 1.78 14.89
N GLU A 5 1.36 2.20 14.73
CA GLU A 5 2.09 2.18 13.47
C GLU A 5 2.29 0.75 12.95
N ALA A 6 2.52 -0.20 13.85
CA ALA A 6 2.62 -1.61 13.50
C ALA A 6 1.31 -2.16 12.94
N THR A 7 0.20 -1.89 13.63
CA THR A 7 -1.14 -2.27 13.16
C THR A 7 -1.46 -1.64 11.80
N LEU A 8 -1.15 -0.35 11.62
CA LEU A 8 -1.37 0.34 10.36
C LEU A 8 -0.54 -0.26 9.22
N ARG A 9 0.73 -0.60 9.48
CA ARG A 9 1.60 -1.23 8.48
C ARG A 9 1.11 -2.62 8.09
N ASP A 10 0.59 -3.40 9.04
CA ASP A 10 -0.03 -4.70 8.74
C ASP A 10 -1.25 -4.56 7.84
N GLU A 11 -2.14 -3.60 8.12
CA GLU A 11 -3.29 -3.31 7.26
C GLU A 11 -2.87 -2.92 5.84
N ILE A 12 -1.86 -2.06 5.71
CA ILE A 12 -1.33 -1.64 4.41
C ILE A 12 -0.75 -2.84 3.65
N ARG A 13 -0.06 -3.75 4.34
CA ARG A 13 0.50 -4.97 3.75
C ARG A 13 -0.59 -5.85 3.18
N GLU A 14 -1.67 -6.08 3.91
CA GLU A 14 -2.81 -6.88 3.42
C GLU A 14 -3.46 -6.26 2.18
N LEU A 15 -3.68 -4.93 2.19
CA LEU A 15 -4.22 -4.20 1.03
C LEU A 15 -3.28 -4.26 -0.18
N ALA A 16 -1.98 -4.17 0.05
CA ALA A 16 -0.98 -4.20 -1.02
C ALA A 16 -0.87 -5.59 -1.64
N GLU A 17 -0.90 -6.64 -0.83
CA GLU A 17 -0.96 -8.04 -1.28
C GLU A 17 -2.21 -8.28 -2.14
N GLU A 18 -3.39 -7.80 -1.71
CA GLU A 18 -4.61 -7.91 -2.51
C GLU A 18 -4.46 -7.17 -3.86
N ALA A 19 -3.96 -5.94 -3.84
CA ALA A 19 -3.76 -5.15 -5.06
C ALA A 19 -2.72 -5.77 -6.01
N PHE A 20 -1.70 -6.44 -5.47
CA PHE A 20 -0.68 -7.15 -6.24
C PHE A 20 -1.26 -8.40 -6.90
N HIS A 21 -2.03 -9.21 -6.16
CA HIS A 21 -2.72 -10.38 -6.71
C HIS A 21 -3.74 -10.00 -7.81
N GLN A 22 -4.42 -8.86 -7.67
CA GLN A 22 -5.30 -8.31 -8.70
C GLN A 22 -4.55 -7.65 -9.87
N LYS A 23 -3.22 -7.62 -9.86
CA LYS A 23 -2.36 -6.99 -10.88
C LYS A 23 -2.60 -5.48 -11.03
N LEU A 24 -3.09 -4.81 -9.98
CA LEU A 24 -3.31 -3.36 -9.95
C LEU A 24 -2.03 -2.59 -9.62
N ILE A 25 -1.11 -3.23 -8.88
CA ILE A 25 0.25 -2.76 -8.61
C ILE A 25 1.24 -3.86 -9.06
N SER A 26 2.49 -3.49 -9.29
CA SER A 26 3.54 -4.44 -9.74
C SER A 26 4.56 -4.80 -8.65
N GLY A 27 4.35 -4.34 -7.41
CA GLY A 27 5.20 -4.66 -6.27
C GLY A 27 4.89 -3.75 -5.08
N HIS A 28 5.32 -4.18 -3.89
CA HIS A 28 5.20 -3.40 -2.66
C HIS A 28 6.23 -3.85 -1.62
N GLY A 29 6.44 -3.04 -0.59
CA GLY A 29 7.32 -3.36 0.52
C GLY A 29 7.50 -2.18 1.45
N ASP A 30 8.49 -2.26 2.34
CA ASP A 30 8.80 -1.15 3.23
C ASP A 30 9.46 0.02 2.48
N GLY A 31 9.19 1.24 2.94
CA GLY A 31 9.91 2.43 2.50
C GLY A 31 11.28 2.57 3.16
N PRO A 32 12.12 3.52 2.73
CA PRO A 32 13.39 3.84 3.38
C PRO A 32 13.16 4.36 4.81
N ASP A 33 12.02 5.01 5.05
CA ASP A 33 11.63 5.51 6.36
C ASP A 33 10.58 4.61 7.05
N ILE A 34 10.67 4.53 8.38
CA ILE A 34 9.76 3.73 9.23
C ILE A 34 8.29 4.15 9.15
N ASN A 35 8.03 5.37 8.67
CA ASN A 35 6.67 5.91 8.49
C ASN A 35 6.21 5.85 7.04
N GLU A 36 6.95 5.16 6.18
CA GLU A 36 6.64 5.03 4.76
C GLU A 36 6.43 3.56 4.34
N TYR A 37 5.64 3.42 3.29
CA TYR A 37 5.41 2.17 2.59
C TYR A 37 5.67 2.38 1.09
N GLN A 38 6.38 1.42 0.48
CA GLN A 38 6.65 1.43 -0.95
C GLN A 38 5.53 0.71 -1.71
N ILE A 39 5.05 1.36 -2.77
CA ILE A 39 4.09 0.77 -3.73
C ILE A 39 4.63 1.03 -5.13
N VAL A 40 4.81 -0.02 -5.93
CA VAL A 40 5.18 0.09 -7.34
C VAL A 40 3.91 0.15 -8.18
N TYR A 41 3.54 1.37 -8.58
CA TYR A 41 2.32 1.62 -9.36
C TYR A 41 2.67 2.13 -10.75
N GLN A 42 2.08 1.52 -11.78
CA GLN A 42 2.39 1.83 -13.19
C GLN A 42 3.90 1.74 -13.50
N GLY A 43 4.57 0.75 -12.92
CA GLY A 43 6.01 0.53 -13.08
C GLY A 43 6.91 1.54 -12.36
N LYS A 44 6.36 2.44 -11.54
CA LYS A 44 7.14 3.44 -10.79
C LYS A 44 7.02 3.18 -9.28
N PRO A 45 8.15 3.04 -8.55
CA PRO A 45 8.13 2.96 -7.11
C PRO A 45 7.69 4.31 -6.53
N ARG A 46 6.79 4.26 -5.55
CA ARG A 46 6.32 5.42 -4.78
C ARG A 46 6.47 5.10 -3.31
N HIS A 47 7.09 5.99 -2.56
CA HIS A 47 7.17 5.93 -1.12
C HIS A 47 6.12 6.88 -0.56
N LEU A 48 5.16 6.32 0.17
CA LEU A 48 4.03 7.07 0.70
C LEU A 48 4.03 6.96 2.23
N PRO A 49 3.72 8.04 2.95
CA PRO A 49 3.39 7.94 4.37
C PRO A 49 2.32 6.89 4.61
N LEU A 50 2.38 6.15 5.72
CA LEU A 50 1.49 5.00 5.98
C LEU A 50 0.00 5.30 5.72
N GLU A 51 -0.52 6.40 6.26
CA GLU A 51 -1.91 6.81 6.03
C GLU A 51 -2.24 7.06 4.55
N GLN A 52 -1.30 7.64 3.80
CA GLN A 52 -1.46 7.87 2.36
C GLN A 52 -1.39 6.57 1.57
N ALA A 53 -0.52 5.63 1.97
CA ALA A 53 -0.42 4.31 1.36
C ALA A 53 -1.73 3.54 1.54
N ARG A 54 -2.28 3.54 2.76
CA ARG A 54 -3.58 2.95 3.07
C ARG A 54 -4.68 3.54 2.21
N PHE A 55 -4.83 4.87 2.21
CA PHE A 55 -5.83 5.57 1.42
C PHE A 55 -5.69 5.25 -0.09
N PHE A 56 -4.47 5.26 -0.61
CA PHE A 56 -4.20 4.94 -2.01
C PHE A 56 -4.68 3.53 -2.37
N LEU A 57 -4.30 2.52 -1.58
CA LEU A 57 -4.65 1.11 -1.85
C LEU A 57 -6.15 0.86 -1.71
N THR A 58 -6.80 1.38 -0.67
CA THR A 58 -8.26 1.26 -0.50
C THR A 58 -9.00 1.84 -1.70
N ASN A 59 -8.61 3.03 -2.18
CA ASN A 59 -9.22 3.63 -3.36
C ASN A 59 -8.96 2.83 -4.64
N LEU A 60 -7.75 2.28 -4.78
CA LEU A 60 -7.39 1.48 -5.94
C LEU A 60 -8.23 0.21 -6.02
N LEU A 61 -8.37 -0.52 -4.90
CA LEU A 61 -9.20 -1.73 -4.79
C LEU A 61 -10.69 -1.44 -4.92
N TYR A 62 -11.16 -0.30 -4.39
CA TYR A 62 -12.56 0.09 -4.57
C TYR A 62 -12.89 0.34 -6.04
N ARG A 63 -12.02 1.05 -6.77
CA ARG A 63 -12.21 1.35 -8.19
C ARG A 63 -12.17 0.11 -9.08
N SER A 64 -11.38 -0.90 -8.72
CA SER A 64 -11.31 -2.17 -9.48
C SER A 64 -12.57 -3.02 -9.37
N ARG A 65 -13.41 -2.80 -8.34
CA ARG A 65 -14.66 -3.54 -8.12
C ARG A 65 -15.89 -2.91 -8.79
N ILE A 66 -15.77 -1.66 -9.24
CA ILE A 66 -16.88 -0.91 -9.85
C ILE A 66 -16.83 -0.92 -11.38
N HIS A 67 -15.69 -1.34 -11.96
CA HIS A 67 -15.51 -1.55 -13.39
C HIS A 67 -15.63 -3.03 -13.72
#